data_AF-A0A4Y7PPD5-F1
#
_entry.id   AF-A0A4Y7PPD5-F1
#
_cell.length_a   1.000
_cell.length_b   1.000
_cell.length_c   1.000
_cell.angle_alpha   90.00
_cell.angle_beta   90.00
_cell.angle_gamma   90.00
#
_symmetry.space_group_name_H-M   'P 1'
#
loop_
_entity.id
_entity.type
_entity.pdbx_description
1 polymer ?
#
loop_
_entity_poly.entity_id
_entity_poly.type
_entity_poly.pdbx_seq_one_letter_code
_entity_poly.pdbx_strand_id
1 'polypeptide(L)'
;MPLKARALSGRQDVILKRLCQYEVPGGGQCRDASCEELHVWELEPSDQDTAQFLAGAWPFSEAEIIGALRQARKTQGNKGPSSLETRVAESYGRLIGQRQEVKSA
;
A
#
# COMPACT_ATOMS: atom_id res chain seq x y z
N MET A 1 -16.98 -5.43 2.57
CA MET A 1 -16.34 -5.24 1.25
C MET A 1 -14.83 -5.48 1.41
N PRO A 2 -14.19 -6.33 0.60
CA PRO A 2 -12.74 -6.50 0.63
C PRO A 2 -12.02 -5.19 0.25
N LEU A 3 -10.89 -4.90 0.89
CA LEU A 3 -10.12 -3.65 0.73
C LEU A 3 -9.84 -3.29 -0.73
N LYS A 4 -9.41 -4.28 -1.52
CA LYS A 4 -9.11 -4.10 -2.95
C LYS A 4 -10.36 -3.72 -3.76
N ALA A 5 -11.54 -4.25 -3.44
CA ALA A 5 -12.78 -3.86 -4.11
C ALA A 5 -13.20 -2.43 -3.75
N ARG A 6 -12.93 -1.97 -2.52
CA ARG A 6 -13.22 -0.59 -2.10
C ARG A 6 -12.30 0.42 -2.79
N ALA A 7 -11.02 0.10 -2.96
CA ALA A 7 -10.06 0.94 -3.68
C ALA A 7 -10.42 1.18 -5.16
N LEU A 8 -11.13 0.22 -5.77
CA LEU A 8 -11.61 0.31 -7.16
C LEU A 8 -13.01 0.94 -7.26
N SER A 9 -13.70 1.09 -6.14
CA SER A 9 -15.08 1.61 -6.11
C SER A 9 -15.07 3.11 -6.38
N GLY A 10 -15.51 3.50 -7.58
CA GLY A 10 -15.52 4.89 -8.05
C GLY A 10 -14.41 5.25 -9.04
N ARG A 11 -13.47 4.34 -9.31
CA ARG A 11 -12.40 4.52 -10.32
C ARG A 11 -12.81 3.93 -11.68
N GLN A 12 -13.90 4.46 -12.26
CA GLN A 12 -14.36 4.03 -13.58
C GLN A 12 -13.30 4.26 -14.68
N ASP A 13 -12.45 5.26 -14.49
CA ASP A 13 -11.29 5.58 -15.30
C ASP A 13 -10.26 4.43 -15.36
N VAL A 14 -10.17 3.62 -14.31
CA VAL A 14 -9.24 2.49 -14.23
C VAL A 14 -9.78 1.25 -14.94
N ILE A 15 -11.10 1.03 -14.91
CA ILE A 15 -11.75 -0.15 -15.52
C ILE A 15 -11.61 -0.14 -17.05
N LEU A 16 -11.51 1.03 -17.66
CA LEU A 16 -11.42 1.19 -19.12
C LEU A 16 -9.98 1.18 -19.65
N LYS A 17 -8.97 1.26 -18.78
CA LYS A 17 -7.57 1.25 -19.20
C LYS A 17 -7.04 -0.17 -19.41
N ARG A 18 -6.18 -0.34 -20.41
CA ARG A 18 -5.45 -1.59 -20.66
C ARG A 18 -4.33 -1.75 -19.64
N LEU A 19 -4.13 -2.98 -19.16
CA LEU A 19 -2.98 -3.33 -18.32
C LEU A 19 -1.69 -3.16 -19.13
N CYS A 20 -0.67 -2.56 -18.50
CA CYS A 20 0.62 -2.38 -19.13
C CYS A 20 1.24 -3.71 -19.55
N GLN A 21 1.73 -3.81 -20.80
CA GLN A 21 2.32 -5.05 -21.32
C GLN A 21 3.56 -5.55 -20.55
N TYR A 22 4.19 -4.67 -19.76
CA TYR A 22 5.34 -5.03 -18.94
C TYR A 22 4.92 -5.63 -17.58
N GLU A 23 3.68 -5.44 -17.15
CA GLU A 23 3.15 -5.95 -15.88
C GLU A 23 2.52 -7.35 -16.01
N VAL A 24 2.29 -7.83 -17.25
CA VAL A 24 1.92 -9.23 -17.46
C VAL A 24 3.11 -10.15 -17.19
N PRO A 25 2.88 -11.39 -16.72
CA PRO A 25 3.95 -12.34 -16.44
C PRO A 25 4.90 -12.51 -17.65
N GLY A 26 6.19 -12.27 -17.42
CA GLY A 26 7.22 -12.31 -18.48
C GLY A 26 7.43 -11.00 -19.24
N GLY A 27 6.64 -9.95 -18.96
CA GLY A 27 6.75 -8.64 -19.60
C GLY A 27 8.00 -7.84 -19.20
N GLY A 28 8.51 -8.03 -17.97
CA GLY A 28 9.68 -7.31 -17.46
C GLY A 28 9.29 -6.20 -16.50
N GLN A 29 9.95 -5.04 -16.58
CA GLN A 29 9.65 -3.89 -15.72
C GLN A 29 9.47 -2.65 -16.60
N CYS A 30 8.32 -1.98 -16.48
CA CYS A 30 8.12 -0.72 -17.17
C CYS A 30 9.05 0.35 -16.61
N ARG A 31 9.70 1.12 -17.49
CA ARG A 31 10.60 2.23 -17.12
C ARG A 31 10.09 3.58 -17.60
N ASP A 32 8.92 3.62 -18.24
CA ASP A 32 8.32 4.84 -18.74
C ASP A 32 7.54 5.54 -17.62
N ALA A 33 7.97 6.76 -17.27
CA ALA A 33 7.32 7.57 -16.26
C ALA A 33 6.00 8.20 -16.75
N SER A 34 5.79 8.22 -18.07
CA SER A 34 4.60 8.73 -18.74
C SER A 34 3.72 7.63 -19.34
N CYS A 35 3.87 6.38 -18.86
CA CYS A 35 3.09 5.26 -19.37
C CYS A 35 1.59 5.53 -19.19
N GLU A 36 0.85 5.54 -20.29
CA GLU A 36 -0.60 5.78 -20.30
C GLU A 36 -1.41 4.52 -19.92
N GLU A 37 -0.76 3.36 -19.95
CA GLU A 37 -1.32 2.07 -19.58
C GLU A 37 -1.44 1.91 -18.06
N LEU A 38 -2.35 1.05 -17.64
CA LEU A 38 -2.61 0.79 -16.23
C LEU A 38 -1.49 -0.05 -15.62
N HIS A 39 -0.89 0.43 -14.53
CA HIS A 39 0.04 -0.35 -13.72
C HIS A 39 -0.63 -1.00 -12.50
N VAL A 40 -0.18 -2.19 -12.12
CA VAL A 40 -0.78 -2.96 -11.00
C VAL A 40 -0.69 -2.21 -9.67
N TRP A 41 0.35 -1.41 -9.46
CA TRP A 41 0.48 -0.60 -8.24
C TRP A 41 -0.61 0.47 -8.10
N GLU A 42 -1.26 0.88 -9.20
CA GLU A 42 -2.40 1.81 -9.16
C GLU A 42 -3.69 1.14 -8.68
N LEU A 43 -3.75 -0.20 -8.71
CA LEU A 43 -4.88 -0.99 -8.23
C LEU A 43 -4.79 -1.29 -6.72
N GLU A 44 -3.64 -1.02 -6.11
CA GLU A 44 -3.45 -1.21 -4.69
C GLU A 44 -4.12 -0.05 -3.89
N PRO A 45 -4.75 -0.33 -2.74
CA PRO A 45 -5.37 0.69 -1.91
C PRO A 45 -4.36 1.74 -1.47
N SER A 46 -4.84 2.98 -1.31
CA SER A 46 -4.01 4.05 -0.76
C SER A 46 -3.64 3.77 0.71
N ASP A 47 -2.62 4.45 1.22
CA ASP A 47 -2.28 4.36 2.65
C ASP A 47 -3.46 4.83 3.52
N GLN A 48 -4.26 5.78 3.03
CA GLN A 48 -5.47 6.25 3.71
C GLN A 48 -6.54 5.16 3.77
N ASP A 49 -6.87 4.54 2.63
CA ASP A 49 -7.89 3.47 2.56
C ASP A 49 -7.48 2.28 3.44
N THR A 50 -6.18 1.95 3.39
CA THR A 50 -5.59 0.89 4.20
C THR A 50 -5.69 1.23 5.68
N ALA A 51 -5.31 2.45 6.09
CA ALA A 51 -5.36 2.86 7.48
C ALA A 51 -6.78 2.91 8.04
N GLN A 52 -7.74 3.43 7.26
CA GLN A 52 -9.14 3.49 7.69
C GLN A 52 -9.72 2.09 7.93
N PHE A 53 -9.35 1.12 7.10
CA PHE A 53 -9.74 -0.27 7.32
C PHE A 53 -9.06 -0.87 8.56
N LEU A 54 -7.76 -0.62 8.73
CA LEU A 54 -6.98 -1.18 9.84
C LEU A 54 -7.33 -0.55 11.19
N ALA A 55 -7.80 0.71 11.22
CA ALA A 55 -8.23 1.38 12.45
C ALA A 55 -9.37 0.64 13.17
N GLY A 56 -10.17 -0.16 12.47
CA GLY A 56 -11.18 -1.03 13.07
C GLY A 56 -10.64 -2.32 13.70
N ALA A 57 -9.41 -2.71 13.37
CA ALA A 57 -8.81 -3.98 13.78
C ALA A 57 -7.60 -3.79 14.71
N TRP A 58 -6.94 -2.62 14.65
CA TRP A 58 -5.71 -2.35 15.37
C TRP A 58 -5.92 -1.36 16.51
N PRO A 59 -5.16 -1.48 17.62
CA PRO A 59 -5.26 -0.56 18.76
C PRO A 59 -4.44 0.71 18.54
N PHE A 60 -4.48 1.28 17.33
CA PHE A 60 -3.74 2.48 16.93
C PHE A 60 -4.68 3.44 16.20
N SER A 61 -4.41 4.74 16.29
CA SER A 61 -5.15 5.75 15.55
C SER A 61 -4.86 5.65 14.05
N GLU A 62 -5.81 6.09 13.23
CA GLU A 62 -5.63 6.15 11.76
C GLU A 62 -4.38 6.95 11.37
N ALA A 63 -4.09 8.05 12.08
CA ALA A 63 -2.90 8.87 11.83
C ALA A 63 -1.58 8.12 12.09
N GLU A 64 -1.50 7.34 13.18
CA GLU A 64 -0.34 6.50 13.48
C GLU A 64 -0.14 5.43 12.39
N ILE A 65 -1.23 4.80 11.95
CA ILE A 65 -1.21 3.77 10.91
C ILE A 65 -0.76 4.35 9.58
N ILE A 66 -1.27 5.52 9.17
CA ILE A 66 -0.82 6.23 7.96
C ILE A 66 0.67 6.55 8.04
N GLY A 67 1.13 7.05 9.19
CA GLY A 67 2.54 7.35 9.41
C GLY A 67 3.43 6.14 9.21
N ALA A 68 3.04 5.00 9.81
CA ALA A 68 3.77 3.74 9.70
C ALA A 68 3.78 3.20 8.25
N LEU A 69 2.64 3.21 7.55
CA LEU A 69 2.52 2.76 6.15
C LEU A 69 3.40 3.58 5.20
N ARG A 70 3.37 4.91 5.34
CA ARG A 70 4.22 5.80 4.55
C ARG A 70 5.70 5.54 4.80
N GLN A 71 6.07 5.23 6.04
CA GLN A 71 7.46 4.98 6.38
C GLN A 71 7.94 3.62 5.88
N ALA A 72 7.11 2.57 5.98
CA ALA A 72 7.37 1.26 5.38
C ALA A 72 7.59 1.38 3.87
N ARG A 73 6.74 2.16 3.19
CA ARG A 73 6.87 2.46 1.75
C ARG A 73 8.21 3.14 1.41
N LYS A 74 8.66 4.10 2.22
CA LYS A 74 9.96 4.78 2.03
C LYS A 74 11.16 3.84 2.22
N THR A 75 11.12 2.99 3.24
CA THR A 75 12.20 2.01 3.47
C THR A 75 12.31 0.98 2.34
N GLN A 76 11.23 0.74 1.61
CA GLN A 76 11.18 -0.20 0.49
C GLN A 76 11.53 0.43 -0.86
N GLY A 77 11.49 1.75 -1.00
CA GLY A 77 11.98 2.43 -2.21
C GLY A 77 13.42 2.06 -2.59
N ASN A 78 14.23 1.61 -1.63
CA ASN A 78 15.60 1.11 -1.85
C ASN A 78 15.70 -0.41 -2.15
N LYS A 79 14.61 -1.18 -2.01
CA LYS A 79 14.59 -2.66 -2.14
C LYS A 79 13.68 -3.17 -3.26
N GLY A 80 12.98 -2.29 -3.97
CA GLY A 80 12.05 -2.63 -5.06
C GLY A 80 10.57 -2.58 -4.62
N PRO A 81 9.63 -2.88 -5.55
CA PRO A 81 8.20 -2.82 -5.26
C PRO A 81 7.81 -3.92 -4.25
N SER A 82 7.35 -3.48 -3.08
CA SER A 82 6.84 -4.34 -2.01
C SER A 82 5.34 -4.58 -2.15
N SER A 83 4.86 -5.77 -1.77
CA SER A 83 3.43 -6.01 -1.69
C SER A 83 2.77 -5.21 -0.55
N LEU A 84 1.44 -5.05 -0.62
CA LEU A 84 0.67 -4.42 0.46
C LEU A 84 0.79 -5.20 1.77
N GLU A 85 0.77 -6.52 1.71
CA GLU A 85 0.86 -7.41 2.86
C GLU A 85 2.17 -7.16 3.63
N THR A 86 3.29 -7.03 2.92
CA THR A 86 4.58 -6.70 3.54
C THR A 86 4.54 -5.34 4.22
N ARG A 87 3.99 -4.32 3.55
CA ARG A 87 3.87 -2.97 4.13
C ARG A 87 3.02 -2.94 5.39
N VAL A 88 1.90 -3.66 5.40
CA VAL A 88 1.02 -3.78 6.56
C VAL A 88 1.76 -4.50 7.71
N ALA A 89 2.44 -5.62 7.43
CA ALA A 89 3.19 -6.35 8.44
C ALA A 89 4.31 -5.51 9.07
N GLU A 90 5.11 -4.82 8.27
CA GLU A 90 6.18 -3.92 8.75
C GLU A 90 5.62 -2.77 9.58
N SER A 91 4.51 -2.18 9.14
CA SER A 91 3.84 -1.08 9.85
C SER A 91 3.35 -1.52 11.23
N TYR A 92 2.74 -2.70 11.29
CA TYR A 92 2.27 -3.28 12.56
C TYR A 92 3.42 -3.52 13.54
N GLY A 93 4.48 -4.19 13.07
CA GLY A 93 5.65 -4.51 13.90
C GLY A 93 6.30 -3.25 14.48
N ARG A 94 6.39 -2.19 13.67
CA ARG A 94 6.93 -0.89 14.11
C ARG A 94 6.08 -0.25 15.20
N LEU A 95 4.77 -0.17 15.00
CA LEU A 95 3.87 0.47 15.96
C LEU A 95 3.83 -0.28 17.30
N ILE A 96 3.87 -1.61 17.26
CA ILE A 96 3.97 -2.43 18.48
C ILE A 96 5.30 -2.19 19.19
N GLY A 97 6.42 -2.16 18.46
CA GLY A 97 7.74 -1.88 19.02
C GLY A 97 7.81 -0.51 19.74
N GLN A 98 7.35 0.55 19.08
CA GLN A 98 7.32 1.90 19.65
C GLN A 98 6.47 1.97 20.94
N ARG A 99 5.35 1.25 20.99
CA ARG A 99 4.48 1.24 22.17
C ARG A 99 5.09 0.48 23.35
N GLN A 100 5.92 -0.53 23.10
CA GLN A 100 6.61 -1.27 24.15
C GLN A 100 7.78 -0.47 24.75
N GLU A 101 8.50 0.29 23.93
CA GLU A 101 9.56 1.19 24.39
C GLU A 101 9.02 2.30 25.30
N VAL A 102 7.88 2.91 24.95
CA VAL A 102 7.24 3.96 25.77
C VAL A 102 6.72 3.45 27.12
N LYS A 103 6.37 2.16 27.23
CA LYS A 103 5.92 1.56 28.50
C LYS A 103 7.06 1.12 29.41
N SER A 104 8.29 1.07 28.90
CA SER A 104 9.47 0.58 29.62
C SER A 104 10.40 1.72 30.07
N ALA A 105 10.03 2.98 29.77
CA ALA A 105 10.69 4.20 30.22
C ALA A 105 9.84 4.90 31.29
#